data_AF-S0EW58-F1
#
_entry.id   AF-S0EW58-F1
#
_cell.length_a   1.000
_cell.length_b   1.000
_cell.length_c   1.000
_cell.angle_alpha   90.00
_cell.angle_beta   90.00
_cell.angle_gamma   90.00
#
_symmetry.space_group_name_H-M   'P 1'
#
loop_
_entity.id
_entity.type
_entity.pdbx_description
1 polymer ?
#
loop_
_entity_poly.entity_id
_entity_poly.type
_entity_poly.pdbx_seq_one_letter_code
_entity_poly.pdbx_strand_id
1 'polypeptide(L)'
;MLPGFCQLAPYALKLHRGKIQKGLEGYCHHQNNPPPIQVDEKNMSRKKLFAIGIGIALGVLVGVILFWPYYHTHWSPEARLARATGMDPTVYVRARDIDMKARHTHSLSSADMAQIKTFLNYEASNRPSIIRMRAIDALTQLRHTPYAVEAQRLIQTKLSDPDPYVRIFALRHLNAMNPQLGAQEAERLLFDPNEDVRSEASLILKYDKGVQP
;
A
#
# COMPACT_ATOMS: atom_id res chain seq x y z
N MET A 1 -30.10 13.70 -19.76
CA MET A 1 -29.53 14.68 -20.69
C MET A 1 -28.36 15.36 -20.00
N LEU A 2 -27.13 15.03 -20.40
CA LEU A 2 -25.92 15.86 -20.25
C LEU A 2 -25.79 16.66 -21.56
N PRO A 3 -25.22 17.88 -21.55
CA PRO A 3 -23.76 18.10 -21.50
C PRO A 3 -23.41 19.25 -20.53
N GLY A 4 -22.17 19.62 -20.22
CA GLY A 4 -20.86 19.32 -20.77
C GLY A 4 -19.84 20.29 -20.17
N PHE A 5 -18.59 19.87 -20.16
CA PHE A 5 -17.38 20.49 -19.60
C PHE A 5 -16.94 21.83 -20.22
N CYS A 6 -15.87 22.38 -19.61
CA CYS A 6 -14.80 23.25 -20.16
C CYS A 6 -14.94 24.77 -19.91
N GLN A 7 -13.90 25.58 -19.72
CA GLN A 7 -12.49 25.48 -19.31
C GLN A 7 -11.97 26.94 -19.38
N LEU A 8 -10.86 27.25 -18.69
CA LEU A 8 -9.89 28.33 -18.98
C LEU A 8 -10.23 29.79 -18.61
N ALA A 9 -9.42 30.34 -17.69
CA ALA A 9 -9.06 31.77 -17.65
C ALA A 9 -8.22 32.12 -18.90
N PRO A 10 -8.13 33.40 -19.35
CA PRO A 10 -7.17 34.35 -18.72
C PRO A 10 -7.53 35.85 -18.80
N TYR A 11 -6.80 36.62 -17.97
CA TYR A 11 -6.45 38.05 -18.04
C TYR A 11 -6.99 38.94 -19.18
N ALA A 12 -7.59 40.09 -18.81
CA ALA A 12 -7.52 41.31 -19.63
C ALA A 12 -7.72 42.59 -18.77
N LEU A 13 -6.62 43.32 -18.61
CA LEU A 13 -6.53 44.70 -18.14
C LEU A 13 -7.47 45.60 -18.96
N LYS A 14 -8.40 46.31 -18.32
CA LYS A 14 -9.20 47.35 -18.97
C LYS A 14 -8.75 48.73 -18.47
N LEU A 15 -7.98 49.39 -19.33
CA LEU A 15 -7.62 50.81 -19.27
C LEU A 15 -8.90 51.67 -19.19
N HIS A 16 -9.05 52.44 -18.10
CA HIS A 16 -9.92 53.62 -18.08
C HIS A 16 -9.04 54.87 -18.12
N ARG A 17 -8.92 55.46 -19.32
CA ARG A 17 -8.52 56.87 -19.50
C ARG A 17 -9.71 57.73 -19.11
N GLY A 18 -9.58 58.50 -18.04
CA GLY A 18 -10.58 59.46 -17.57
C GLY A 18 -9.92 60.63 -16.85
N LYS A 19 -9.62 61.68 -17.62
CA LYS A 19 -9.47 63.09 -17.25
C LYS A 19 -9.47 63.42 -15.74
N ILE A 20 -8.32 63.87 -15.21
CA ILE A 20 -8.22 65.15 -14.48
C ILE A 20 -6.82 65.71 -14.77
N GLN A 21 -6.76 66.78 -15.56
CA GLN A 21 -5.60 67.64 -15.72
C GLN A 21 -6.09 69.04 -15.37
N LYS A 22 -5.71 69.54 -14.19
CA LYS A 22 -5.62 70.96 -13.83
C LYS A 22 -5.27 71.05 -12.33
N GLY A 23 -4.18 71.75 -12.04
CA GLY A 23 -3.78 72.11 -10.69
C GLY A 23 -2.55 71.35 -10.22
N LEU A 24 -1.37 71.87 -10.59
CA LEU A 24 -0.13 71.93 -9.78
C LEU A 24 1.01 72.37 -10.73
N GLU A 25 0.91 73.60 -11.21
CA GLU A 25 2.11 74.36 -11.57
C GLU A 25 2.78 74.76 -10.27
N GLY A 26 4.07 74.42 -10.13
CA GLY A 26 4.91 74.84 -9.03
C GLY A 26 5.43 73.69 -8.19
N TYR A 27 6.29 72.83 -8.74
CA TYR A 27 7.33 72.11 -7.99
C TYR A 27 8.36 71.54 -8.97
N CYS A 28 9.22 72.41 -9.52
CA CYS A 28 10.49 71.97 -10.09
C CYS A 28 11.54 71.95 -8.98
N HIS A 29 12.38 70.90 -8.99
CA HIS A 29 13.56 70.65 -8.14
C HIS A 29 13.32 69.97 -6.78
N HIS A 30 13.14 68.65 -6.82
CA HIS A 30 14.06 67.72 -6.14
C HIS A 30 13.87 66.31 -6.73
N GLN A 31 14.69 65.94 -7.70
CA GLN A 31 14.90 64.53 -8.05
C GLN A 31 15.65 63.88 -6.88
N ASN A 32 14.93 63.47 -5.85
CA ASN A 32 15.41 62.42 -4.95
C ASN A 32 15.06 61.09 -5.61
N ASN A 33 15.82 60.72 -6.65
CA ASN A 33 15.89 59.31 -7.01
C ASN A 33 16.32 58.58 -5.72
N PRO A 34 15.52 57.63 -5.18
CA PRO A 34 16.05 56.78 -4.13
C PRO A 34 17.34 56.17 -4.69
N PRO A 35 18.43 56.12 -3.90
CA PRO A 35 19.65 55.48 -4.37
C PRO A 35 19.26 54.09 -4.89
N PRO A 36 19.87 53.62 -5.99
CA PRO A 36 19.64 52.25 -6.44
C PRO A 36 19.80 51.37 -5.21
N ILE A 37 18.79 50.54 -4.93
CA ILE A 37 18.90 49.50 -3.91
C ILE A 37 20.10 48.68 -4.37
N GLN A 38 21.26 48.97 -3.80
CA GLN A 38 22.39 48.08 -3.85
C GLN A 38 21.90 46.88 -3.07
N VAL A 39 21.36 45.91 -3.80
CA VAL A 39 21.35 44.55 -3.33
C VAL A 39 22.81 44.28 -3.10
N ASP A 40 23.23 44.47 -1.85
CA ASP A 40 24.54 44.09 -1.37
C ASP A 40 24.60 42.60 -1.70
N GLU A 41 25.24 42.30 -2.83
CA GLU A 41 25.48 40.96 -3.37
C GLU A 41 26.51 40.36 -2.43
N LYS A 42 26.05 40.16 -1.19
CA LYS A 42 26.84 39.97 -0.01
C LYS A 42 27.46 38.61 -0.19
N ASN A 43 28.68 38.62 -0.72
CA ASN A 43 29.57 37.51 -0.98
C ASN A 43 29.33 36.40 0.04
N MET A 44 28.37 35.53 -0.25
CA MET A 44 27.93 34.53 0.69
C MET A 44 28.99 33.46 0.58
N SER A 45 29.92 33.47 1.55
CA SER A 45 31.05 32.55 1.58
C SER A 45 30.58 31.15 1.23
N ARG A 46 31.30 30.46 0.34
CA ARG A 46 30.95 29.09 -0.10
C ARG A 46 30.56 28.19 1.08
N LYS A 47 31.19 28.37 2.24
CA LYS A 47 30.86 27.66 3.49
C LYS A 47 29.41 27.87 3.97
N LYS A 48 28.87 29.09 3.86
CA LYS A 48 27.47 29.42 4.23
C LYS A 48 26.47 28.83 3.24
N LEU A 49 26.77 28.89 1.94
CA LEU A 49 25.96 28.23 0.90
C LEU A 49 25.94 26.70 1.09
N PHE A 50 27.10 26.10 1.39
CA PHE A 50 27.19 24.68 1.73
C PHE A 50 26.38 24.34 2.98
N ALA A 51 26.44 25.15 4.04
CA ALA A 51 25.68 24.91 5.26
C ALA A 51 24.15 24.97 5.04
N ILE A 52 23.67 25.93 4.24
CA ILE A 52 22.24 26.01 3.86
C ILE A 52 21.85 24.79 3.02
N GLY A 53 22.69 24.40 2.06
CA GLY A 53 22.45 23.20 1.24
C GLY A 53 22.34 21.92 2.07
N ILE A 54 23.24 21.74 3.04
CA ILE A 54 23.19 20.62 3.99
C ILE A 54 21.91 20.68 4.84
N GLY A 55 21.53 21.87 5.34
CA GLY A 55 20.32 22.05 6.13
C GLY A 55 19.05 21.67 5.36
N ILE A 56 18.93 22.09 4.10
CA ILE A 56 17.80 21.72 3.23
C ILE A 56 17.81 20.22 2.95
N ALA A 57 18.97 19.64 2.62
CA ALA A 57 19.08 18.21 2.34
C ALA A 57 18.69 17.36 3.55
N LEU A 58 19.14 17.73 4.75
CA LEU A 58 18.74 17.07 6.00
C LEU A 58 17.25 17.26 6.30
N GLY A 59 16.70 18.46 6.08
CA GLY A 59 15.28 18.73 6.27
C GLY A 59 14.39 17.88 5.34
N VAL A 60 14.75 17.77 4.06
CA VAL A 60 14.06 16.90 3.10
C VAL A 60 14.22 15.43 3.50
N LEU A 61 15.42 15.00 3.89
CA LEU A 61 15.68 13.63 4.32
C LEU A 61 14.82 13.25 5.54
N VAL A 62 14.74 14.10 6.56
CA VAL A 62 13.87 13.89 7.72
C VAL A 62 12.40 13.87 7.32
N GLY A 63 11.98 14.78 6.45
CA GLY A 63 10.62 14.80 5.91
C GLY A 63 10.27 13.49 5.21
N VAL A 64 11.16 12.96 4.37
CA VAL A 64 10.98 11.66 3.72
C VAL A 64 10.94 10.54 4.75
N ILE A 65 11.88 10.47 5.69
CA ILE A 65 11.94 9.40 6.70
C ILE A 65 10.65 9.35 7.55
N LEU A 66 10.12 10.50 7.97
CA LEU A 66 8.90 10.55 8.78
C LEU A 66 7.64 10.33 7.95
N PHE A 67 7.61 10.83 6.71
CA PHE A 67 6.44 10.73 5.85
C PHE A 67 6.31 9.37 5.17
N TRP A 68 7.42 8.67 4.92
CA TRP A 68 7.46 7.43 4.14
C TRP A 68 6.59 6.30 4.73
N PRO A 69 6.66 5.96 6.04
CA PRO A 69 5.79 4.93 6.61
C PRO A 69 4.30 5.30 6.54
N TYR A 70 3.99 6.59 6.68
CA TYR A 70 2.62 7.10 6.62
C TYR A 70 2.08 7.09 5.19
N TYR A 71 2.93 7.43 4.21
CA TYR A 71 2.58 7.40 2.79
C TYR A 71 2.14 6.00 2.35
N HIS A 72 2.89 4.96 2.71
CA HIS A 72 2.57 3.58 2.30
C HIS A 72 1.22 3.09 2.83
N THR A 73 0.87 3.45 4.05
CA THR A 73 -0.38 3.00 4.69
C THR A 73 -1.59 3.85 4.33
N HIS A 74 -1.41 5.13 4.00
CA HIS A 74 -2.52 6.07 3.80
C HIS A 74 -2.67 6.55 2.36
N TRP A 75 -1.59 6.68 1.59
CA TRP A 75 -1.59 7.36 0.28
C TRP A 75 -1.18 6.47 -0.89
N SER A 76 -0.71 5.25 -0.63
CA SER A 76 -0.39 4.27 -1.69
C SER A 76 -1.63 3.93 -2.54
N PRO A 77 -1.43 3.52 -3.82
CA PRO A 77 -2.51 2.96 -4.64
C PRO A 77 -3.27 1.82 -3.94
N GLU A 78 -2.55 1.00 -3.18
CA GLU A 78 -3.07 -0.10 -2.39
C GLU A 78 -3.96 0.38 -1.23
N ALA A 79 -3.54 1.41 -0.51
CA ALA A 79 -4.34 2.01 0.55
C ALA A 79 -5.63 2.64 -0.01
N ARG A 80 -5.57 3.21 -1.21
CA ARG A 80 -6.77 3.71 -1.91
C ARG A 80 -7.71 2.57 -2.29
N LEU A 81 -7.16 1.46 -2.81
CA LEU A 81 -7.94 0.26 -3.14
C LEU A 81 -8.60 -0.35 -1.89
N ALA A 82 -7.87 -0.43 -0.77
CA ALA A 82 -8.41 -0.90 0.50
C ALA A 82 -9.60 -0.05 0.96
N ARG A 83 -9.47 1.29 0.91
CA ARG A 83 -10.58 2.20 1.23
C ARG A 83 -11.77 2.04 0.30
N ALA A 84 -11.52 1.94 -1.00
CA ALA A 84 -12.56 1.76 -2.01
C ALA A 84 -13.35 0.45 -1.82
N THR A 85 -12.75 -0.55 -1.17
CA THR A 85 -13.37 -1.85 -0.88
C THR A 85 -13.85 -1.99 0.57
N GLY A 86 -13.73 -0.93 1.39
CA GLY A 86 -14.16 -0.91 2.79
C GLY A 86 -13.25 -1.67 3.75
N MET A 87 -12.03 -2.00 3.35
CA MET A 87 -11.01 -2.61 4.21
C MET A 87 -10.21 -1.55 4.97
N ASP A 88 -9.66 -1.92 6.13
CA ASP A 88 -8.65 -1.12 6.83
C ASP A 88 -7.36 -1.06 5.97
N PRO A 89 -6.96 0.12 5.48
CA PRO A 89 -5.77 0.26 4.62
C PRO A 89 -4.49 -0.16 5.33
N THR A 90 -4.39 0.10 6.63
CA THR A 90 -3.19 -0.18 7.42
C THR A 90 -3.02 -1.68 7.59
N VAL A 91 -4.10 -2.42 7.83
CA VAL A 91 -4.04 -3.89 7.92
C VAL A 91 -3.79 -4.51 6.55
N TYR A 92 -4.51 -4.05 5.53
CA TYR A 92 -4.38 -4.57 4.17
C TYR A 92 -2.96 -4.40 3.62
N VAL A 93 -2.39 -3.19 3.74
CA VAL A 93 -1.03 -2.90 3.27
C VAL A 93 -0.01 -3.74 4.03
N ARG A 94 -0.11 -3.84 5.36
CA ARG A 94 0.82 -4.67 6.15
C ARG A 94 0.75 -6.16 5.80
N ALA A 95 -0.45 -6.72 5.65
CA ALA A 95 -0.62 -8.11 5.25
C ALA A 95 -0.02 -8.38 3.86
N ARG A 96 -0.22 -7.44 2.92
CA ARG A 96 0.39 -7.48 1.58
C ARG A 96 1.90 -7.36 1.65
N ASP A 97 2.45 -6.47 2.45
CA ASP A 97 3.90 -6.25 2.53
C ASP A 97 4.62 -7.47 3.09
N ILE A 98 4.03 -8.16 4.08
CA ILE A 98 4.57 -9.42 4.60
C ILE A 98 4.50 -10.53 3.55
N ASP A 99 3.37 -10.68 2.85
CA ASP A 99 3.24 -11.64 1.74
C ASP A 99 4.29 -11.37 0.65
N MET A 100 4.40 -10.12 0.21
CA MET A 100 5.40 -9.71 -0.78
C MET A 100 6.81 -10.01 -0.26
N LYS A 101 7.14 -9.66 0.98
CA LYS A 101 8.43 -10.00 1.58
C LYS A 101 8.69 -11.50 1.51
N ALA A 102 7.74 -12.33 1.94
CA ALA A 102 7.86 -13.79 1.89
C ALA A 102 8.10 -14.32 0.47
N ARG A 103 7.41 -13.77 -0.54
CA ARG A 103 7.60 -14.14 -1.95
C ARG A 103 8.98 -13.80 -2.50
N HIS A 104 9.55 -12.67 -2.08
CA HIS A 104 10.83 -12.19 -2.60
C HIS A 104 12.03 -12.80 -1.86
N THR A 105 11.91 -12.96 -0.55
CA THR A 105 13.05 -13.34 0.30
C THR A 105 13.01 -14.78 0.75
N HIS A 106 11.88 -15.49 0.57
CA HIS A 106 11.62 -16.82 1.13
C HIS A 106 12.00 -16.92 2.61
N SER A 107 11.90 -15.83 3.36
CA SER A 107 12.34 -15.74 4.75
C SER A 107 11.54 -14.69 5.48
N LEU A 108 11.14 -15.04 6.70
CA LEU A 108 10.37 -14.16 7.57
C LEU A 108 11.00 -14.14 8.95
N SER A 109 10.98 -12.97 9.59
CA SER A 109 11.43 -12.83 10.97
C SER A 109 10.40 -13.41 11.93
N SER A 110 10.80 -13.63 13.19
CA SER A 110 9.87 -14.02 14.26
C SER A 110 8.74 -13.00 14.45
N ALA A 111 9.03 -11.71 14.27
CA ALA A 111 8.04 -10.63 14.33
C ALA A 111 7.04 -10.71 13.16
N ASP A 112 7.50 -11.08 11.96
CA ASP A 112 6.61 -11.29 10.81
C ASP A 112 5.70 -12.49 11.04
N MET A 113 6.23 -13.59 11.60
CA MET A 113 5.44 -14.77 11.95
C MET A 113 4.36 -14.45 12.99
N ALA A 114 4.65 -13.61 13.98
CA ALA A 114 3.65 -13.16 14.95
C ALA A 114 2.53 -12.32 14.30
N GLN A 115 2.89 -11.46 13.35
CA GLN A 115 1.91 -10.69 12.56
C GLN A 115 1.05 -11.60 11.68
N ILE A 116 1.64 -12.59 11.01
CA ILE A 116 0.90 -13.58 10.22
C ILE A 116 -0.14 -14.29 11.09
N LYS A 117 0.22 -14.74 12.29
CA LYS A 117 -0.73 -15.37 13.24
C LYS A 117 -1.89 -14.44 13.60
N THR A 118 -1.63 -13.14 13.70
CA THR A 118 -2.67 -12.13 13.90
C THR A 118 -3.57 -12.02 12.67
N PHE A 119 -3.00 -11.97 11.47
CA PHE A 119 -3.74 -11.87 10.21
C PHE A 119 -4.58 -13.12 9.89
N LEU A 120 -4.13 -14.31 10.28
CA LEU A 120 -4.89 -15.56 10.13
C LEU A 120 -6.20 -15.60 10.94
N ASN A 121 -6.33 -14.75 11.96
CA ASN A 121 -7.51 -14.67 12.83
C ASN A 121 -8.16 -13.28 12.77
N TYR A 122 -7.91 -12.55 11.69
CA TYR A 122 -8.44 -11.21 11.51
C TYR A 122 -9.93 -11.25 11.13
N GLU A 123 -10.76 -10.48 11.83
CA GLU A 123 -12.22 -10.43 11.65
C GLU A 123 -12.80 -9.00 11.53
N ALA A 124 -11.99 -7.95 11.74
CA ALA A 124 -12.48 -6.60 12.03
C ALA A 124 -12.86 -5.73 10.82
N SER A 125 -12.83 -6.26 9.57
CA SER A 125 -13.08 -5.46 8.36
C SER A 125 -14.24 -5.98 7.53
N ASN A 126 -14.72 -5.13 6.60
CA ASN A 126 -15.43 -5.62 5.44
C ASN A 126 -14.49 -6.57 4.67
N ARG A 127 -14.90 -7.81 4.42
CA ARG A 127 -14.10 -8.88 3.76
C ARG A 127 -12.82 -9.30 4.53
N PRO A 128 -12.96 -9.84 5.76
CA PRO A 128 -11.80 -10.24 6.57
C PRO A 128 -11.03 -11.42 5.95
N SER A 129 -11.69 -12.24 5.12
CA SER A 129 -11.09 -13.37 4.44
C SER A 129 -9.93 -13.01 3.51
N ILE A 130 -9.94 -11.82 2.90
CA ILE A 130 -8.81 -11.36 2.06
C ILE A 130 -7.52 -11.29 2.88
N ILE A 131 -7.59 -10.82 4.12
CA ILE A 131 -6.44 -10.72 5.02
C ILE A 131 -5.96 -12.12 5.43
N ARG A 132 -6.88 -13.02 5.77
CA ARG A 132 -6.57 -14.40 6.12
C ARG A 132 -5.92 -15.16 4.95
N MET A 133 -6.44 -15.01 3.74
CA MET A 133 -5.87 -15.60 2.52
C MET A 133 -4.47 -15.07 2.21
N ARG A 134 -4.23 -13.76 2.36
CA ARG A 134 -2.87 -13.20 2.21
C ARG A 134 -1.87 -13.77 3.22
N ALA A 135 -2.32 -14.03 4.45
CA ALA A 135 -1.48 -14.68 5.45
C ALA A 135 -1.14 -16.14 5.05
N ILE A 136 -2.09 -16.88 4.47
CA ILE A 136 -1.86 -18.23 3.91
C ILE A 136 -0.87 -18.17 2.73
N ASP A 137 -1.01 -17.19 1.84
CA ASP A 137 -0.09 -16.95 0.73
C ASP A 137 1.35 -16.76 1.23
N ALA A 138 1.54 -15.91 2.23
CA ALA A 138 2.83 -15.64 2.84
C ALA A 138 3.46 -16.92 3.44
N LEU A 139 2.66 -17.70 4.18
CA LEU A 139 3.10 -18.97 4.77
C LEU A 139 3.53 -20.00 3.71
N THR A 140 2.86 -20.01 2.56
CA THR A 140 3.18 -20.95 1.47
C THR A 140 4.57 -20.71 0.90
N GLN A 141 5.05 -19.47 0.92
CA GLN A 141 6.40 -19.13 0.46
C GLN A 141 7.51 -19.70 1.36
N LEU A 142 7.16 -20.13 2.58
CA LEU A 142 8.09 -20.68 3.56
C LEU A 142 8.34 -22.19 3.41
N ARG A 143 7.82 -22.83 2.35
CA ARG A 143 7.87 -24.28 2.15
C ARG A 143 9.27 -24.92 2.14
N HIS A 144 10.32 -24.14 1.84
CA HIS A 144 11.71 -24.60 1.81
C HIS A 144 12.56 -24.03 2.96
N THR A 145 11.90 -23.56 4.02
CA THR A 145 12.55 -22.91 5.16
C THR A 145 12.40 -23.75 6.42
N PRO A 146 13.16 -23.46 7.50
CA PRO A 146 12.94 -24.10 8.81
C PRO A 146 11.52 -23.93 9.36
N TYR A 147 10.78 -22.91 8.90
CA TYR A 147 9.39 -22.66 9.31
C TYR A 147 8.35 -23.47 8.50
N ALA A 148 8.76 -24.31 7.54
CA ALA A 148 7.83 -25.02 6.65
C ALA A 148 6.79 -25.87 7.42
N VAL A 149 7.23 -26.59 8.46
CA VAL A 149 6.34 -27.43 9.28
C VAL A 149 5.34 -26.57 10.08
N GLU A 150 5.80 -25.46 10.65
CA GLU A 150 4.92 -24.53 11.35
C GLU A 150 3.92 -23.88 10.39
N ALA A 151 4.38 -23.47 9.20
CA ALA A 151 3.53 -22.92 8.16
C ALA A 151 2.43 -23.89 7.72
N GLN A 152 2.76 -25.16 7.49
CA GLN A 152 1.78 -26.21 7.18
C GLN A 152 0.74 -26.36 8.29
N ARG A 153 1.16 -26.41 9.56
CA ARG A 153 0.24 -26.49 10.71
C ARG A 153 -0.70 -25.28 10.77
N LEU A 154 -0.16 -24.07 10.58
CA LEU A 154 -0.96 -22.85 10.58
C LEU A 154 -1.99 -22.84 9.44
N ILE A 155 -1.60 -23.25 8.23
CA ILE A 155 -2.53 -23.38 7.10
C ILE A 155 -3.60 -24.45 7.40
N GLN A 156 -3.23 -25.59 7.97
CA GLN A 156 -4.16 -26.65 8.35
C GLN A 156 -5.25 -26.15 9.30
N THR A 157 -4.94 -25.24 10.24
CA THR A 157 -5.97 -24.64 11.12
C THR A 157 -7.05 -23.86 10.37
N LYS A 158 -6.77 -23.40 9.14
CA LYS A 158 -7.71 -22.65 8.30
C LYS A 158 -8.63 -23.54 7.46
N LEU A 159 -8.46 -24.86 7.51
CA LEU A 159 -9.40 -25.82 6.90
C LEU A 159 -10.73 -25.92 7.65
N SER A 160 -10.87 -25.22 8.77
CA SER A 160 -12.11 -25.05 9.53
C SER A 160 -12.53 -23.58 9.62
N ASP A 161 -11.98 -22.71 8.77
CA ASP A 161 -12.35 -21.30 8.73
C ASP A 161 -13.85 -21.13 8.40
N PRO A 162 -14.56 -20.16 9.02
CA PRO A 162 -15.97 -19.94 8.72
C PRO A 162 -16.24 -19.59 7.25
N ASP A 163 -15.29 -18.91 6.59
CA ASP A 163 -15.43 -18.55 5.18
C ASP A 163 -15.00 -19.73 4.28
N PRO A 164 -15.91 -20.28 3.43
CA PRO A 164 -15.58 -21.38 2.54
C PRO A 164 -14.46 -21.07 1.55
N TYR A 165 -14.30 -19.80 1.13
CA TYR A 165 -13.21 -19.41 0.24
C TYR A 165 -11.85 -19.55 0.95
N VAL A 166 -11.78 -19.25 2.25
CA VAL A 166 -10.56 -19.44 3.04
C VAL A 166 -10.25 -20.93 3.19
N ARG A 167 -11.27 -21.79 3.40
CA ARG A 167 -11.08 -23.25 3.47
C ARG A 167 -10.53 -23.83 2.17
N ILE A 168 -11.13 -23.47 1.03
CA ILE A 168 -10.65 -23.85 -0.32
C ILE A 168 -9.19 -23.39 -0.51
N PHE A 169 -8.91 -22.13 -0.17
CA PHE A 169 -7.59 -21.55 -0.32
C PHE A 169 -6.56 -22.26 0.55
N ALA A 170 -6.88 -22.51 1.81
CA ALA A 170 -6.03 -23.27 2.73
C ALA A 170 -5.75 -24.68 2.19
N LEU A 171 -6.76 -25.38 1.68
CA LEU A 171 -6.61 -26.73 1.13
C LEU A 171 -5.68 -26.76 -0.08
N ARG A 172 -5.88 -25.85 -1.04
CA ARG A 172 -5.02 -25.72 -2.23
C ARG A 172 -3.56 -25.49 -1.85
N HIS A 173 -3.33 -24.55 -0.92
CA HIS A 173 -1.98 -24.19 -0.51
C HIS A 173 -1.32 -25.29 0.32
N LEU A 174 -2.08 -25.99 1.17
CA LEU A 174 -1.58 -27.14 1.90
C LEU A 174 -1.16 -28.27 0.95
N ASN A 175 -2.00 -28.57 -0.05
CA ASN A 175 -1.69 -29.55 -1.09
C ASN A 175 -0.45 -29.16 -1.92
N ALA A 176 -0.31 -27.88 -2.25
CA ALA A 176 0.88 -27.38 -2.97
C ALA A 176 2.17 -27.49 -2.13
N MET A 177 2.08 -27.34 -0.81
CA MET A 177 3.23 -27.49 0.09
C MET A 177 3.54 -28.95 0.41
N ASN A 178 2.52 -29.79 0.55
CA ASN A 178 2.61 -31.19 0.93
C ASN A 178 1.41 -31.94 0.35
N PRO A 179 1.55 -32.55 -0.85
CA PRO A 179 0.46 -33.23 -1.52
C PRO A 179 -0.16 -34.36 -0.69
N GLN A 180 0.66 -35.11 0.06
CA GLN A 180 0.15 -36.19 0.90
C GLN A 180 -0.77 -35.67 2.01
N LEU A 181 -0.37 -34.61 2.70
CA LEU A 181 -1.20 -33.98 3.72
C LEU A 181 -2.44 -33.29 3.10
N GLY A 182 -2.28 -32.69 1.92
CA GLY A 182 -3.38 -32.10 1.16
C GLY A 182 -4.44 -33.12 0.78
N ALA A 183 -4.03 -34.29 0.27
CA ALA A 183 -4.93 -35.39 -0.05
C ALA A 183 -5.64 -35.92 1.20
N GLN A 184 -4.91 -36.14 2.31
CA GLN A 184 -5.52 -36.57 3.58
C GLN A 184 -6.61 -35.60 4.06
N GLU A 185 -6.34 -34.30 4.03
CA GLU A 185 -7.34 -33.29 4.44
C GLU A 185 -8.47 -33.14 3.42
N ALA A 186 -8.21 -33.37 2.13
CA ALA A 186 -9.25 -33.38 1.11
C ALA A 186 -10.27 -34.51 1.35
N GLU A 187 -9.85 -35.70 1.79
CA GLU A 187 -10.79 -36.77 2.17
C GLU A 187 -11.79 -36.33 3.25
N ARG A 188 -11.30 -35.60 4.25
CA ARG A 188 -12.15 -35.02 5.30
C ARG A 188 -13.11 -33.97 4.74
N LEU A 189 -12.63 -33.12 3.83
CA LEU A 189 -13.40 -32.00 3.25
C LEU A 189 -14.38 -32.42 2.16
N LEU A 190 -14.39 -33.68 1.71
CA LEU A 190 -15.49 -34.23 0.90
C LEU A 190 -16.85 -34.15 1.59
N PHE A 191 -16.87 -34.02 2.92
CA PHE A 191 -18.08 -33.89 3.73
C PHE A 191 -18.32 -32.45 4.23
N ASP A 192 -17.60 -31.45 3.69
CA ASP A 192 -17.80 -30.06 4.06
C ASP A 192 -19.23 -29.60 3.73
N PRO A 193 -19.89 -28.78 4.58
CA PRO A 193 -21.24 -28.29 4.30
C PRO A 193 -21.32 -27.46 3.01
N ASN A 194 -20.25 -26.76 2.63
CA ASN A 194 -20.22 -25.96 1.42
C ASN A 194 -19.84 -26.80 0.19
N GLU A 195 -20.61 -26.65 -0.89
CA GLU A 195 -20.44 -27.42 -2.13
C GLU A 195 -19.14 -27.11 -2.87
N ASP A 196 -18.69 -25.85 -2.88
CA ASP A 196 -17.44 -25.46 -3.54
C ASP A 196 -16.24 -26.09 -2.84
N VAL A 197 -16.26 -26.19 -1.51
CA VAL A 197 -15.22 -26.86 -0.72
C VAL A 197 -15.18 -28.36 -1.05
N ARG A 198 -16.34 -29.03 -1.10
CA ARG A 198 -16.41 -30.46 -1.49
C ARG A 198 -15.91 -30.70 -2.91
N SER A 199 -16.23 -29.78 -3.82
CA SER A 199 -15.81 -29.86 -5.22
C SER A 199 -14.29 -29.72 -5.33
N GLU A 200 -13.69 -28.77 -4.62
CA GLU A 200 -12.24 -28.62 -4.58
C GLU A 200 -11.53 -29.85 -3.99
N ALA A 201 -12.06 -30.38 -2.89
CA ALA A 201 -11.53 -31.60 -2.28
C ALA A 201 -11.56 -32.79 -3.25
N SER A 202 -12.67 -32.95 -3.98
CA SER A 202 -12.82 -33.99 -5.00
C SER A 202 -11.81 -33.83 -6.14
N LEU A 203 -11.55 -32.59 -6.57
CA LEU A 203 -10.54 -32.29 -7.58
C LEU A 203 -9.15 -32.70 -7.11
N ILE A 204 -8.74 -32.30 -5.91
CA ILE A 204 -7.41 -32.64 -5.35
C ILE A 204 -7.23 -34.16 -5.30
N LEU A 205 -8.21 -34.91 -4.81
CA LEU A 205 -8.15 -36.37 -4.74
C LEU A 205 -8.11 -37.06 -6.10
N LYS A 206 -8.80 -36.50 -7.11
CA LYS A 206 -8.73 -37.01 -8.47
C LYS A 206 -7.32 -36.92 -9.04
N TYR A 207 -6.64 -35.80 -8.80
CA TYR A 207 -5.26 -35.59 -9.25
C TYR A 207 -4.23 -36.42 -8.46
N ASP A 208 -4.45 -36.62 -7.16
CA ASP A 208 -3.58 -37.47 -6.33
C ASP A 208 -3.61 -38.95 -6.75
N LYS A 209 -4.79 -39.47 -7.12
CA LYS A 209 -4.98 -40.87 -7.54
C LYS A 209 -4.54 -41.19 -8.98
N GLY A 210 -3.87 -40.26 -9.67
CA GLY A 210 -3.30 -40.51 -10.99
C GLY A 210 -4.32 -40.65 -12.13
N VAL A 211 -5.55 -40.14 -11.97
CA VAL A 211 -6.50 -40.04 -13.09
C VAL A 211 -6.14 -38.80 -13.92
N GLN A 212 -5.04 -38.90 -14.68
CA GLN A 212 -4.85 -38.03 -15.85
C GLN A 212 -5.83 -38.49 -16.94
N PRO A 213 -6.47 -37.56 -17.68
CA PRO A 213 -7.39 -37.91 -18.76
C PRO A 213 -6.72 -38.75 -19.85
#